data_AF-A0A955T1P2-F1
#
_entry.id   AF-A0A955T1P2-F1
#
_cell.length_a   1.000
_cell.length_b   1.000
_cell.length_c   1.000
_cell.angle_alpha   90.00
_cell.angle_beta   90.00
_cell.angle_gamma   90.00
#
_symmetry.space_group_name_H-M   'P 1'
#
loop_
_entity.id
_entity.type
_entity.pdbx_description
1 polymer ?
#
loop_
_entity_poly.entity_id
_entity_poly.type
_entity_poly.pdbx_seq_one_letter_code
_entity_poly.pdbx_strand_id
1 'polypeptide(L)'
;PSTTETGKRIHYDTLRASVIMAVSASVIAFASSKGYPVSTTYVAFAAVVATGWGDRVFDRGDADLKLGRAIWVVTSWFIAGFLAMFAAGVVAFLVYRLTWLGFVVCTLANLGTRYYFKRRADRHEATYHPKRPKPGVASAGGDDDPEDHD
;
A
#
# COMPACT_ATOMS: atom_id res chain seq x y z
N PRO A 1 29.34 -2.06 -2.43
CA PRO A 1 28.36 -1.02 -2.84
C PRO A 1 27.74 -1.45 -4.17
N SER A 2 26.44 -1.77 -4.20
CA SER A 2 25.76 -2.17 -5.44
C SER A 2 25.40 -0.93 -6.25
N THR A 3 25.94 -0.85 -7.46
CA THR A 3 25.68 0.22 -8.41
C THR A 3 24.42 -0.13 -9.20
N THR A 4 23.38 0.70 -9.15
CA THR A 4 22.26 0.62 -10.10
C THR A 4 22.69 1.19 -11.45
N GLU A 5 22.11 0.69 -12.53
CA GLU A 5 22.35 1.03 -13.95
C GLU A 5 22.40 2.55 -14.25
N THR A 6 21.84 3.38 -13.38
CA THR A 6 21.77 4.85 -13.49
C THR A 6 22.95 5.61 -12.85
N GLY A 7 24.00 4.93 -12.37
CA GLY A 7 25.19 5.58 -11.77
C GLY A 7 24.96 6.30 -10.43
N LYS A 8 23.73 6.27 -9.90
CA LYS A 8 23.36 6.88 -8.61
C LYS A 8 23.71 5.93 -7.47
N ARG A 9 24.68 6.30 -6.63
CA ARG A 9 25.05 5.51 -5.44
C ARG A 9 23.96 5.63 -4.39
N ILE A 10 23.22 4.54 -4.13
CA ILE A 10 22.33 4.44 -2.99
C ILE A 10 23.19 4.05 -1.78
N HIS A 11 23.38 4.99 -0.85
CA HIS A 11 24.04 4.71 0.42
C HIS A 11 22.98 4.22 1.42
N TYR A 12 22.96 2.92 1.70
CA TYR A 12 22.13 2.34 2.77
C TYR A 12 22.94 2.29 4.07
N ASP A 13 22.49 3.02 5.08
CA ASP A 13 23.08 2.99 6.41
C ASP A 13 22.43 1.89 7.25
N THR A 14 23.14 0.76 7.37
CA THR A 14 22.69 -0.43 8.11
C THR A 14 22.57 -0.15 9.61
N LEU A 15 23.40 0.74 10.17
CA LEU A 15 23.41 1.06 11.60
C LEU A 15 22.21 1.95 11.93
N ARG A 16 21.96 2.99 11.14
CA ARG A 16 20.77 3.84 11.33
C ARG A 16 19.49 3.04 11.17
N ALA A 17 19.44 2.12 10.20
CA ALA A 17 18.29 1.24 10.01
C ALA A 17 18.09 0.26 11.19
N SER A 18 19.16 -0.36 11.70
CA SER A 18 19.07 -1.30 12.81
C SER A 18 18.63 -0.62 14.11
N VAL A 19 19.05 0.62 14.35
CA VAL A 19 18.59 1.40 15.51
C VAL A 19 17.11 1.74 15.41
N ILE A 20 16.64 2.23 14.26
CA ILE A 20 15.21 2.52 14.04
C ILE A 20 14.37 1.25 14.22
N MET A 21 14.84 0.10 13.72
CA MET A 21 14.18 -1.18 13.88
C MET A 21 14.16 -1.63 15.36
N ALA A 22 15.28 -1.54 16.07
CA ALA A 22 15.39 -1.94 17.47
C ALA A 22 14.49 -1.10 18.38
N VAL A 23 14.44 0.22 18.16
CA VAL A 23 13.55 1.14 18.90
C VAL A 23 12.08 0.86 18.57
N SER A 24 11.75 0.63 17.30
CA SER A 24 10.38 0.27 16.91
C SER A 24 9.95 -1.06 17.56
N ALA A 25 10.82 -2.06 17.54
CA ALA A 25 10.56 -3.39 18.10
C ALA A 25 10.39 -3.35 19.63
N SER A 26 11.19 -2.56 20.34
CA SER A 26 11.06 -2.42 21.79
C SER A 26 9.74 -1.78 22.20
N VAL A 27 9.29 -0.75 21.46
CA VAL A 27 7.97 -0.12 21.66
C VAL A 27 6.83 -1.08 21.37
N ILE A 28 6.91 -1.83 20.27
CA ILE A 28 5.89 -2.84 19.92
C ILE A 28 5.82 -3.92 21.00
N ALA A 29 6.96 -4.46 21.42
CA ALA A 29 7.03 -5.48 22.47
C ALA A 29 6.44 -4.97 23.80
N PHE A 30 6.71 -3.71 24.16
CA PHE A 30 6.16 -3.08 25.35
C PHE A 30 4.65 -2.85 25.28
N ALA A 31 4.11 -2.51 24.10
CA ALA A 31 2.68 -2.35 23.92
C ALA A 31 1.95 -3.70 23.91
N SER A 32 2.53 -4.71 23.26
CA SER A 32 2.01 -6.08 23.24
C SER A 32 2.02 -6.71 24.63
N SER A 33 3.03 -6.45 25.46
CA SER A 33 3.05 -6.96 26.84
C SER A 33 1.92 -6.41 27.71
N LYS A 34 1.33 -5.26 27.34
CA LYS A 34 0.14 -4.69 27.99
C LYS A 34 -1.18 -5.01 27.27
N GLY A 35 -1.13 -5.83 26.22
CA GLY A 35 -2.32 -6.22 25.45
C GLY A 35 -2.91 -5.12 24.56
N TYR A 36 -2.18 -4.03 24.29
CA TYR A 36 -2.67 -2.99 23.39
C TYR A 36 -2.51 -3.43 21.92
N PRO A 37 -3.59 -3.44 21.11
CA PRO A 37 -3.47 -3.66 19.67
C PRO A 37 -2.77 -2.44 19.05
N VAL A 38 -1.53 -2.62 18.59
CA VAL A 38 -0.72 -1.57 17.97
C VAL A 38 -0.53 -1.79 16.48
N SER A 39 -0.53 -0.70 15.71
CA SER A 39 -0.23 -0.76 14.29
C SER A 39 1.28 -0.65 14.08
N THR A 40 1.93 -1.77 13.76
CA THR A 40 3.39 -1.85 13.58
C THR A 40 3.88 -0.97 12.44
N THR A 41 3.04 -0.71 11.43
CA THR A 41 3.32 0.24 10.34
C THR A 41 3.41 1.67 10.85
N TYR A 42 2.55 2.06 11.79
CA TYR A 42 2.58 3.39 12.37
C TYR A 42 3.79 3.60 13.26
N VAL A 43 4.12 2.63 14.11
CA VAL A 43 5.28 2.73 15.00
C VAL A 43 6.57 2.86 14.20
N ALA A 44 6.76 2.01 13.19
CA ALA A 44 7.94 2.06 12.33
C ALA A 44 8.01 3.37 11.53
N PHE A 45 6.89 3.82 10.97
CA PHE A 45 6.81 5.10 10.26
C PHE A 45 7.15 6.28 11.18
N ALA A 46 6.58 6.34 12.38
CA ALA A 46 6.83 7.37 13.37
C ALA A 46 8.30 7.41 13.79
N ALA A 47 8.93 6.24 13.99
CA ALA A 47 10.35 6.15 14.31
C ALA A 47 11.24 6.72 13.18
N VAL A 48 10.96 6.36 11.92
CA VAL A 48 11.70 6.89 10.75
C VAL A 48 11.54 8.41 10.63
N VAL A 49 10.32 8.93 10.81
CA VAL A 49 10.05 10.37 10.73
C VAL A 49 10.73 11.13 11.87
N ALA A 50 10.67 10.59 13.09
CA ALA A 50 11.32 11.17 14.26
C ALA A 50 12.85 11.23 14.11
N THR A 51 13.47 10.14 13.63
CA THR A 51 14.90 10.13 13.31
C THR A 51 15.21 11.13 12.19
N GLY A 52 14.36 11.23 11.15
CA GLY A 52 14.51 12.24 10.11
C GLY A 52 14.44 13.69 10.61
N TRP A 53 13.61 13.96 11.62
CA TRP A 53 13.53 15.26 12.29
C TRP A 53 14.83 15.59 13.03
N GLY A 54 15.37 14.64 13.82
CA GLY A 54 16.64 14.82 14.52
C GLY A 54 17.83 15.01 13.59
N ASP A 55 17.80 14.34 12.44
CA ASP A 55 18.89 14.36 11.45
C ASP A 55 18.82 15.57 10.48
N ARG A 56 17.91 16.53 10.72
CA ARG A 56 17.63 17.67 9.83
C ARG A 56 17.44 17.27 8.36
N VAL A 57 16.83 16.10 8.11
CA VAL A 57 16.59 15.58 6.75
C VAL A 57 15.59 16.46 5.98
N PHE A 58 14.78 17.22 6.72
CA PHE A 58 13.79 18.17 6.22
C PHE A 58 14.33 19.60 6.09
N ASP A 59 15.62 19.84 6.34
CA ASP A 59 16.24 21.17 6.25
C ASP A 59 17.04 21.37 4.95
N ARG A 60 17.38 20.27 4.26
CA ARG A 60 18.25 20.29 3.08
C ARG A 60 17.60 19.61 1.88
N GLY A 61 17.68 20.27 0.72
CA GLY A 61 17.43 19.75 -0.65
C GLY A 61 16.28 18.74 -0.81
N ASP A 62 15.20 19.14 -1.48
CA ASP A 62 13.96 18.36 -1.65
C ASP A 62 13.23 18.03 -0.33
N ALA A 63 13.41 18.87 0.68
CA ALA A 63 12.74 18.76 1.97
C ALA A 63 11.21 18.69 1.82
N ASP A 64 10.65 19.55 0.99
CA ASP A 64 9.20 19.64 0.75
C ASP A 64 8.65 18.35 0.15
N LEU A 65 9.39 17.70 -0.74
CA LEU A 65 9.00 16.43 -1.36
C LEU A 65 9.04 15.29 -0.34
N LYS A 66 10.06 15.24 0.52
CA LYS A 66 10.19 14.22 1.58
C LYS A 66 9.09 14.38 2.63
N LEU A 67 8.89 15.60 3.10
CA LEU A 67 7.87 15.93 4.08
C LEU A 67 6.47 15.75 3.49
N GLY A 68 6.26 16.19 2.25
CA GLY A 68 5.01 16.02 1.51
C GLY A 68 4.61 14.56 1.41
N ARG A 69 5.55 13.65 1.11
CA ARG A 69 5.30 12.19 1.10
C ARG A 69 4.92 11.66 2.48
N ALA A 70 5.61 12.10 3.54
CA ALA A 70 5.30 11.70 4.91
C ALA A 70 3.91 12.18 5.34
N ILE A 71 3.58 13.44 5.07
CA ILE A 71 2.25 14.01 5.31
C ILE A 71 1.20 13.21 4.55
N TRP A 72 1.42 12.92 3.26
CA TRP A 72 0.45 12.19 2.44
C TRP A 72 0.12 10.80 3.01
N VAL A 73 1.10 10.09 3.57
CA VAL A 73 0.87 8.78 4.22
C VAL A 73 -0.04 8.93 5.44
N VAL A 74 0.29 9.87 6.34
CA VAL A 74 -0.50 10.13 7.55
C VAL A 74 -1.91 10.58 7.18
N THR A 75 -2.03 11.54 6.27
CA THR A 75 -3.31 12.06 5.79
C THR A 75 -4.15 10.95 5.15
N SER A 76 -3.55 10.01 4.39
CA SER A 76 -4.31 8.94 3.72
C SER A 76 -5.06 8.04 4.70
N TRP A 77 -4.48 7.72 5.86
CA TRP A 77 -5.20 6.93 6.86
C TRP A 77 -6.42 7.70 7.35
N PHE A 78 -6.24 9.00 7.60
CA PHE A 78 -7.27 9.83 8.22
C PHE A 78 -8.40 10.06 7.21
N ILE A 79 -8.05 10.34 5.95
CA ILE A 79 -9.02 10.52 4.87
C ILE A 79 -9.82 9.24 4.66
N ALA A 80 -9.18 8.06 4.67
CA ALA A 80 -9.88 6.79 4.51
C ALA A 80 -10.90 6.57 5.64
N GLY A 81 -10.52 6.81 6.89
CA GLY A 81 -11.42 6.72 8.04
C GLY A 81 -12.56 7.74 7.99
N PHE A 82 -12.24 8.99 7.68
CA PHE A 82 -13.22 10.06 7.55
C PHE A 82 -14.24 9.78 6.43
N LEU A 83 -13.76 9.35 5.26
CA LEU A 83 -14.60 9.01 4.12
C LEU A 83 -15.49 7.79 4.42
N ALA A 84 -14.94 6.76 5.08
CA ALA A 84 -15.71 5.59 5.51
C ALA A 84 -16.80 5.98 6.51
N MET A 85 -16.47 6.81 7.50
CA MET A 85 -17.43 7.32 8.48
C MET A 85 -18.51 8.18 7.82
N PHE A 86 -18.13 9.08 6.91
CA PHE A 86 -19.06 9.94 6.19
C PHE A 86 -20.01 9.11 5.30
N ALA A 87 -19.47 8.15 4.55
CA ALA A 87 -20.27 7.26 3.73
C ALA A 87 -21.24 6.41 4.57
N ALA A 88 -20.77 5.86 5.69
CA ALA A 88 -21.62 5.13 6.62
C ALA A 88 -22.70 6.03 7.24
N GLY A 89 -22.36 7.27 7.59
CA GLY A 89 -23.30 8.27 8.11
C GLY A 89 -24.39 8.64 7.11
N VAL A 90 -24.03 8.84 5.84
CA VAL A 90 -25.00 9.11 4.75
C VAL A 90 -25.94 7.91 4.57
N VAL A 91 -25.40 6.69 4.53
CA VAL A 91 -26.20 5.46 4.43
C VAL A 91 -27.15 5.31 5.61
N ALA A 92 -26.66 5.50 6.84
CA ALA A 92 -27.46 5.42 8.06
C ALA A 92 -28.59 6.47 8.06
N PHE A 93 -28.29 7.70 7.66
CA PHE A 93 -29.29 8.77 7.54
C PHE A 93 -30.38 8.44 6.51
N LEU A 94 -30.00 7.86 5.36
CA LEU A 94 -30.93 7.49 4.30
C LEU A 94 -31.87 6.35 4.74
N VAL A 95 -31.33 5.35 5.44
CA VAL A 95 -32.12 4.25 6.03
C VAL A 95 -33.08 4.77 7.09
N TYR A 96 -32.63 5.70 7.94
CA TYR A 96 -33.49 6.29 8.98
C TYR A 96 -34.72 7.02 8.39
N ARG A 97 -34.59 7.65 7.21
CA ARG A 97 -35.69 8.41 6.59
C ARG A 97 -36.64 7.59 5.72
N LEU A 98 -36.16 6.52 5.08
CA LEU A 98 -36.92 5.72 4.09
C LEU A 98 -37.21 4.27 4.54
N THR A 99 -36.77 3.88 5.74
CA THR A 99 -36.98 2.57 6.38
C THR A 99 -36.65 1.39 5.44
N TRP A 100 -37.66 0.75 4.84
CA TRP A 100 -37.47 -0.45 4.00
C TRP A 100 -36.88 -0.12 2.62
N LEU A 101 -37.27 1.02 2.03
CA LEU A 101 -36.82 1.44 0.70
C LEU A 101 -35.34 1.85 0.75
N GLY A 102 -34.92 2.48 1.85
CA GLY A 102 -33.53 2.86 2.08
C GLY A 102 -32.59 1.64 2.18
N PHE A 103 -33.08 0.54 2.76
CA PHE A 103 -32.30 -0.69 2.89
C PHE A 103 -32.05 -1.34 1.52
N VAL A 104 -33.09 -1.46 0.69
CA VAL A 104 -32.99 -2.04 -0.67
C VAL A 104 -32.06 -1.19 -1.54
N VAL A 105 -32.19 0.14 -1.51
CA VAL A 105 -31.33 1.05 -2.28
C VAL A 105 -29.87 0.96 -1.83
N CYS A 106 -29.60 0.89 -0.53
CA CYS A 106 -28.23 0.75 -0.02
C CYS A 106 -27.59 -0.58 -0.40
N THR A 107 -28.34 -1.69 -0.35
CA THR A 107 -27.84 -3.00 -0.78
C THR A 107 -27.52 -3.01 -2.28
N LEU A 108 -28.40 -2.47 -3.11
CA LEU A 108 -28.15 -2.33 -4.55
C LEU A 108 -26.96 -1.41 -4.84
N ALA A 109 -26.82 -0.30 -4.10
CA ALA A 109 -25.68 0.59 -4.22
C ALA A 109 -24.37 -0.10 -3.82
N ASN A 110 -24.37 -0.94 -2.77
CA ASN A 110 -23.18 -1.69 -2.36
C ASN A 110 -22.78 -2.74 -3.41
N LEU A 111 -23.74 -3.51 -3.93
CA LEU A 111 -23.50 -4.46 -5.02
C LEU A 111 -23.06 -3.75 -6.30
N GLY A 112 -23.68 -2.62 -6.64
CA GLY A 112 -23.31 -1.79 -7.78
C GLY A 112 -21.89 -1.23 -7.65
N THR A 113 -21.52 -0.76 -6.46
CA THR A 113 -20.17 -0.30 -6.15
C THR A 113 -19.17 -1.45 -6.30
N ARG A 114 -19.43 -2.61 -5.70
CA ARG A 114 -18.58 -3.81 -5.86
C ARG A 114 -18.46 -4.25 -7.31
N TYR A 115 -19.55 -4.22 -8.06
CA TYR A 115 -19.58 -4.57 -9.47
C TYR A 115 -18.77 -3.59 -10.33
N TYR A 116 -18.91 -2.30 -10.07
CA TYR A 116 -18.17 -1.24 -10.74
C TYR A 116 -16.67 -1.31 -10.44
N PHE A 117 -16.29 -1.48 -9.17
CA PHE A 117 -14.89 -1.63 -8.77
C PHE A 117 -14.26 -2.90 -9.35
N LYS A 118 -14.99 -4.03 -9.39
CA LYS A 118 -14.54 -5.25 -10.07
C LYS A 118 -14.33 -5.02 -11.56
N ARG A 119 -15.33 -4.44 -12.25
CA ARG A 119 -15.20 -4.09 -13.68
C ARG A 119 -14.03 -3.13 -13.96
N ARG A 120 -13.73 -2.22 -13.03
CA ARG A 120 -12.59 -1.31 -13.16
C ARG A 120 -11.26 -2.04 -12.94
N ALA A 121 -11.18 -2.96 -11.98
CA ALA A 121 -10.00 -3.79 -11.74
C ALA A 121 -9.70 -4.71 -12.94
N ASP A 122 -10.72 -5.37 -13.49
CA ASP A 122 -10.59 -6.26 -14.64
C ASP A 122 -10.03 -5.54 -15.89
N ARG A 123 -10.35 -4.26 -16.08
CA ARG A 123 -9.81 -3.42 -17.17
C ARG A 123 -8.30 -3.16 -17.02
N HIS A 124 -7.82 -3.04 -15.78
CA HIS A 124 -6.39 -2.84 -15.52
C HIS A 124 -5.61 -4.14 -15.70
N GLU A 125 -6.15 -5.28 -15.25
CA GLU A 125 -5.54 -6.59 -15.48
C GLU A 125 -5.41 -6.92 -16.98
N ALA A 126 -6.43 -6.59 -17.78
CA ALA A 126 -6.38 -6.79 -19.24
C ALA A 126 -5.32 -5.93 -19.95
N THR A 127 -4.93 -4.80 -19.35
CA THR A 127 -3.94 -3.89 -19.94
C THR A 127 -2.50 -4.32 -19.61
N TYR A 128 -2.25 -4.91 -18.44
CA TYR A 128 -0.90 -5.20 -17.95
C TYR A 128 -0.54 -6.70 -17.90
N HIS A 129 -1.52 -7.60 -17.94
CA HIS A 129 -1.30 -9.05 -17.98
C HIS A 129 -2.01 -9.68 -19.18
N PRO A 130 -1.41 -9.63 -20.38
CA PRO A 130 -1.89 -10.47 -21.48
C PRO A 130 -1.75 -11.93 -21.03
N LYS A 131 -2.87 -12.66 -21.04
CA LYS A 131 -2.90 -14.09 -20.66
C LYS A 131 -1.91 -14.84 -21.55
N ARG A 132 -0.76 -15.23 -21.00
CA ARG A 132 0.16 -16.13 -21.69
C ARG A 132 -0.57 -17.48 -21.90
N PRO A 133 -0.44 -18.11 -23.07
CA PRO A 133 -1.02 -19.42 -23.30
C PRO A 133 -0.48 -20.40 -22.24
N LYS A 134 -1.37 -21.23 -21.69
CA LYS A 134 -1.02 -22.24 -20.67
C LYS A 134 0.07 -23.15 -21.25
N PRO A 135 1.21 -23.35 -20.56
CA PRO A 135 2.19 -24.35 -20.96
C PRO A 135 1.54 -25.72 -20.75
N GLY A 136 1.18 -26.37 -21.86
CA GLY A 136 0.39 -27.60 -21.86
C GLY A 136 -0.47 -27.81 -23.12
N VAL A 137 -0.55 -26.83 -24.02
CA VAL A 137 -1.23 -27.00 -25.34
C VAL A 137 -0.25 -26.90 -26.52
N ALA A 138 1.06 -26.74 -26.28
CA ALA A 138 2.10 -26.64 -27.31
C ALA A 138 3.11 -27.81 -27.24
N SER A 139 2.60 -29.05 -27.13
CA SER A 139 3.40 -30.28 -27.25
C SER A 139 2.99 -31.06 -28.50
N ALA A 140 2.93 -30.38 -29.64
CA ALA A 140 2.75 -31.01 -30.95
C ALA A 140 3.38 -30.12 -32.02
N GLY A 141 4.51 -30.57 -32.59
CA GLY A 141 5.41 -29.79 -33.45
C GLY A 141 6.63 -29.37 -32.62
N GLY A 142 7.73 -30.11 -32.59
CA GLY A 142 8.42 -30.66 -33.76
C GLY A 142 9.23 -29.52 -34.36
N ASP A 143 10.55 -29.60 -34.20
CA ASP A 143 11.60 -29.13 -35.09
C ASP A 143 12.82 -28.63 -34.29
N ASP A 144 13.78 -29.55 -34.19
CA ASP A 144 15.23 -29.38 -34.30
C ASP A 144 15.83 -28.01 -33.96
N ASP A 145 16.58 -27.98 -32.86
CA ASP A 145 17.59 -26.94 -32.59
C ASP A 145 18.95 -27.64 -32.49
N PRO A 146 19.78 -27.64 -33.55
CA PRO A 146 21.20 -27.95 -33.43
C PRO A 146 22.00 -26.67 -33.17
N GLU A 147 23.14 -26.83 -32.50
CA GLU A 147 24.26 -25.87 -32.40
C GLU A 147 24.04 -24.66 -31.46
N ASP A 148 25.03 -24.15 -30.72
CA ASP A 148 26.40 -24.52 -30.36
C ASP A 148 26.87 -23.47 -29.32
N HIS A 149 28.01 -23.77 -28.69
CA HIS A 149 28.98 -22.88 -28.05
C HIS A 149 28.92 -22.70 -26.52
N ASP A 150 29.77 -23.52 -25.88
CA ASP A 150 30.94 -23.13 -25.04
C ASP A 150 30.81 -21.95 -24.05
#